data_AF-F7KTZ5-F1
#
_entry.id   AF-F7KTZ5-F1
#
_cell.length_a   1.000
_cell.length_b   1.000
_cell.length_c   1.000
_cell.angle_alpha   90.00
_cell.angle_beta   90.00
_cell.angle_gamma   90.00
#
_symmetry.space_group_name_H-M   'P 1'
#
loop_
_entity.id
_entity.type
_entity.pdbx_description
1 polymer ?
#
loop_
_entity_poly.entity_id
_entity_poly.type
_entity_poly.pdbx_seq_one_letter_code
_entity_poly.pdbx_strand_id
1 'polypeptide(L)'
;MLMVTYDYYKDSYGGHLIQEPSWKPIAVRVEARLDGYTFGRLPGSWPNEAKTAVCEMAECLYKHDKRDGKISENNDGYSVSYDTSQSLDSLLYGIAKVYLGDTEYMYLGVGEC
;
A
#
# COMPACT_ATOMS: atom_id res chain seq x y z
N MET A 1 -1.30 -0.09 -16.10
CA MET A 1 0.07 0.47 -16.00
C MET A 1 0.36 0.58 -14.52
N LEU A 2 1.50 0.08 -14.04
CA LEU A 2 1.92 0.35 -12.64
C LEU A 2 2.38 1.80 -12.57
N MET A 3 1.97 2.52 -11.52
CA MET A 3 2.47 3.87 -11.23
C MET A 3 3.86 3.81 -10.58
N VAL A 4 4.14 2.74 -9.82
CA VAL A 4 5.42 2.49 -9.16
C VAL A 4 6.10 1.25 -9.75
N THR A 5 7.28 1.47 -10.35
CA THR A 5 8.12 0.41 -10.90
C THR A 5 9.00 -0.22 -9.82
N TYR A 6 9.47 -1.44 -10.07
CA TYR A 6 10.42 -2.11 -9.17
C TYR A 6 11.76 -1.33 -9.06
N ASP A 7 12.18 -0.71 -10.15
CA ASP A 7 13.36 0.15 -10.18
C ASP A 7 13.24 1.31 -9.18
N TYR A 8 12.09 1.99 -9.14
CA TYR A 8 11.83 3.04 -8.14
C TYR A 8 11.86 2.49 -6.71
N TYR A 9 11.23 1.33 -6.47
CA TYR A 9 11.25 0.69 -5.16
C TYR A 9 12.68 0.38 -4.68
N LYS A 10 13.54 -0.09 -5.58
CA LYS A 10 14.90 -0.50 -5.24
C LYS A 10 15.87 0.68 -5.15
N ASP A 11 15.87 1.56 -6.15
CA ASP A 11 16.86 2.62 -6.31
C ASP A 11 16.46 3.91 -5.59
N SER A 12 15.21 4.36 -5.74
CA SER A 12 14.73 5.61 -5.14
C SER A 12 14.27 5.44 -3.70
N TYR A 13 13.52 4.38 -3.41
CA TYR A 13 13.04 4.08 -2.05
C TYR A 13 14.06 3.29 -1.21
N GLY A 14 14.96 2.53 -1.85
CA GLY A 14 15.97 1.74 -1.15
C GLY A 14 15.46 0.39 -0.61
N GLY A 15 14.34 -0.10 -1.16
CA GLY A 15 13.69 -1.33 -0.74
C GLY A 15 14.49 -2.59 -1.14
N HIS A 16 14.55 -3.55 -0.22
CA HIS A 16 15.27 -4.82 -0.43
C HIS A 16 14.45 -6.06 -0.04
N LEU A 17 13.29 -5.87 0.56
CA LEU A 17 12.51 -6.95 1.16
C LEU A 17 11.76 -7.78 0.11
N ILE A 18 11.26 -7.14 -0.95
CA ILE A 18 10.50 -7.75 -2.02
C ILE A 18 11.40 -8.00 -3.22
N GLN A 19 11.39 -9.22 -3.75
CA GLN A 19 12.11 -9.55 -4.98
C GLN A 19 11.30 -9.17 -6.22
N GLU A 20 11.99 -8.84 -7.31
CA GLU A 20 11.41 -8.46 -8.61
C GLU A 20 10.25 -9.37 -9.11
N PRO A 21 10.34 -10.72 -9.07
CA PRO A 21 9.23 -11.58 -9.50
C PRO A 21 7.98 -11.47 -8.61
N SER A 22 8.16 -11.10 -7.34
CA SER A 22 7.05 -10.91 -6.39
C SER A 22 6.54 -9.47 -6.35
N TRP A 23 7.27 -8.50 -6.90
CA TRP A 23 6.90 -7.08 -6.87
C TRP A 23 5.58 -6.81 -7.57
N LYS A 24 5.44 -7.27 -8.82
CA LYS A 24 4.28 -6.97 -9.67
C LYS A 24 2.93 -7.26 -9.00
N PRO A 25 2.64 -8.46 -8.45
CA PRO A 25 1.36 -8.72 -7.81
C PRO A 25 1.15 -7.91 -6.52
N ILE A 26 2.21 -7.59 -5.78
CA ILE A 26 2.12 -6.77 -4.56
C ILE A 26 1.80 -5.33 -4.93
N ALA A 27 2.54 -4.74 -5.87
CA ALA A 27 2.37 -3.38 -6.35
C ALA A 27 0.92 -3.14 -6.81
N VAL A 28 0.36 -4.03 -7.64
CA VAL A 28 -1.05 -3.91 -8.08
C VAL A 28 -2.02 -3.85 -6.89
N ARG A 29 -1.82 -4.68 -5.85
CA ARG A 29 -2.70 -4.73 -4.68
C ARG A 29 -2.61 -3.46 -3.85
N VAL A 30 -1.41 -2.92 -3.64
CA VAL A 30 -1.23 -1.71 -2.82
C VAL A 30 -1.59 -0.44 -3.57
N GLU A 31 -1.36 -0.38 -4.89
CA GLU A 31 -1.78 0.76 -5.72
C GLU A 31 -3.30 0.89 -5.74
N ALA A 32 -4.02 -0.21 -5.94
CA ALA A 32 -5.48 -0.21 -5.90
C ALA A 32 -6.04 0.23 -4.53
N ARG A 33 -5.35 -0.13 -3.43
CA ARG A 33 -5.74 0.32 -2.09
C ARG A 33 -5.47 1.80 -1.88
N LEU A 34 -4.29 2.29 -2.30
CA LEU A 34 -3.94 3.70 -2.18
C LEU A 34 -4.90 4.58 -2.99
N ASP A 35 -5.26 4.15 -4.21
CA ASP A 35 -6.27 4.81 -5.03
C ASP A 35 -7.63 4.88 -4.30
N GLY A 36 -8.03 3.78 -3.67
CA GLY A 36 -9.23 3.75 -2.81
C GLY A 36 -9.16 4.72 -1.63
N TYR A 37 -8.02 4.80 -0.94
CA TYR A 37 -7.83 5.71 0.22
C TYR A 37 -7.83 7.19 -0.18
N THR A 38 -7.41 7.49 -1.41
CA THR A 38 -7.40 8.84 -1.97
C THR A 38 -8.65 9.16 -2.78
N PHE A 39 -9.63 8.25 -2.82
CA PHE A 39 -10.87 8.39 -3.60
C PHE A 39 -10.61 8.68 -5.09
N GLY A 40 -9.51 8.16 -5.65
CA GLY A 40 -9.10 8.44 -7.03
C GLY A 40 -8.70 9.89 -7.29
N ARG A 41 -8.36 10.68 -6.24
CA ARG A 41 -7.91 12.07 -6.37
C ARG A 41 -6.44 12.21 -6.76
N LEU A 42 -5.69 11.10 -6.79
CA LEU A 42 -4.29 11.13 -7.18
C LEU A 42 -4.16 11.55 -8.66
N PRO A 43 -3.22 12.45 -8.98
CA PRO A 43 -2.97 12.85 -10.35
C PRO A 43 -2.48 11.68 -11.21
N GLY A 44 -2.58 11.78 -12.54
CA GLY A 44 -2.08 10.74 -13.45
C GLY A 44 -0.57 10.46 -13.35
N SER A 45 0.19 11.38 -12.73
CA SER A 45 1.59 11.18 -12.35
C SER A 45 1.71 11.32 -10.84
N TRP A 46 1.92 10.20 -10.15
CA TRP A 46 1.95 10.19 -8.69
C TRP A 46 3.12 11.00 -8.13
N PRO A 47 2.88 11.82 -7.09
CA PRO A 47 3.95 12.51 -6.37
C PRO A 47 4.87 11.50 -5.69
N ASN A 48 6.07 11.94 -5.34
CA ASN A 48 7.06 11.09 -4.68
C ASN A 48 6.49 10.51 -3.38
N GLU A 49 5.73 11.28 -2.62
CA GLU A 49 5.08 10.85 -1.38
C GLU A 49 4.14 9.66 -1.60
N ALA A 50 3.33 9.67 -2.67
CA ALA A 50 2.44 8.57 -3.01
C ALA A 50 3.23 7.31 -3.43
N LYS A 51 4.32 7.49 -4.18
CA LYS A 51 5.18 6.38 -4.59
C LYS A 51 5.88 5.74 -3.38
N THR A 52 6.40 6.56 -2.47
CA THR A 52 7.01 6.13 -1.20
C THR A 52 6.00 5.41 -0.31
N ALA A 53 4.77 5.94 -0.21
CA ALA A 53 3.68 5.28 0.53
C ALA A 53 3.40 3.88 -0.02
N VAL A 54 3.32 3.73 -1.35
CA VAL A 54 3.13 2.43 -2.00
C VAL A 54 4.29 1.48 -1.75
N CYS A 55 5.53 1.95 -1.75
CA CYS A 55 6.68 1.13 -1.40
C CYS A 55 6.59 0.58 0.03
N GLU A 56 6.29 1.42 1.02
CA GLU A 56 6.16 0.99 2.41
C GLU A 56 4.93 0.08 2.63
N MET A 57 3.80 0.40 1.99
CA MET A 57 2.60 -0.43 1.96
C MET A 57 2.89 -1.82 1.36
N ALA A 58 3.70 -1.89 0.30
CA ALA A 58 4.10 -3.14 -0.33
C ALA A 58 4.89 -4.02 0.63
N GLU A 59 5.86 -3.45 1.35
CA GLU A 59 6.64 -4.19 2.34
C GLU A 59 5.78 -4.66 3.52
N CYS A 60 4.85 -3.82 3.98
CA CYS A 60 3.90 -4.18 5.02
C CYS A 60 3.01 -5.36 4.59
N LEU A 61 2.45 -5.28 3.38
CA LEU A 61 1.63 -6.34 2.80
C LEU A 61 2.44 -7.64 2.66
N TYR A 62 3.67 -7.57 2.16
CA TYR A 62 4.55 -8.74 2.02
C TYR A 62 4.89 -9.39 3.36
N LYS A 63 5.25 -8.58 4.37
CA LYS A 63 5.52 -9.08 5.73
C LYS A 63 4.31 -9.77 6.33
N HIS A 64 3.12 -9.22 6.10
CA HIS A 64 1.89 -9.80 6.59
C HIS A 64 1.57 -11.13 5.89
N ASP A 65 1.69 -11.19 4.56
CA ASP A 65 1.49 -12.39 3.75
C ASP A 65 2.47 -13.51 4.17
N LYS A 66 3.72 -13.16 4.45
CA LYS A 66 4.74 -14.08 5.01
C LYS A 66 4.44 -14.53 6.44
N ARG A 67 3.95 -13.63 7.30
CA ARG A 67 3.66 -13.91 8.71
C ARG A 67 2.44 -14.83 8.87
N ASP A 68 1.45 -14.69 8.00
CA ASP A 68 0.25 -15.54 7.97
C ASP A 68 0.55 -16.97 7.43
N GLY A 69 1.78 -17.22 6.98
CA GLY A 69 2.24 -18.57 6.63
C GLY A 69 1.60 -19.18 5.38
N LYS A 70 0.79 -18.44 4.61
CA LYS A 70 0.17 -18.93 3.37
C LYS A 70 1.09 -18.74 2.15
N ILE A 71 2.18 -19.50 2.13
CA ILE A 71 2.85 -19.90 0.87
C ILE A 71 2.39 -21.32 0.47
N SER A 72 1.14 -21.66 0.75
CA SER A 72 0.52 -22.91 0.33
C SER A 72 -0.84 -22.58 -0.27
N GLU A 73 -0.96 -22.86 -1.56
CA GLU A 73 -2.21 -23.03 -2.33
C GLU A 73 -3.49 -22.93 -1.49
N ASN A 74 -4.09 -21.73 -1.41
CA ASN A 74 -5.54 -21.69 -1.38
C ASN A 74 -6.04 -20.41 -2.06
N ASN A 75 -6.41 -20.61 -3.31
CA ASN A 75 -7.32 -19.76 -4.05
C ASN A 75 -8.68 -19.78 -3.33
N ASP A 76 -9.28 -18.59 -3.19
CA ASP A 76 -10.67 -18.37 -2.82
C ASP A 76 -11.10 -18.70 -1.38
N GLY A 77 -11.58 -17.67 -0.69
CA GLY A 77 -12.18 -17.80 0.63
C GLY A 77 -11.79 -16.68 1.57
N TYR A 78 -12.39 -15.50 1.34
CA TYR A 78 -12.53 -14.42 2.32
C TYR A 78 -12.62 -14.98 3.75
N SER A 79 -11.51 -14.91 4.49
CA SER A 79 -11.43 -15.42 5.86
C SER A 79 -11.04 -14.28 6.76
N VAL A 80 -12.01 -13.41 7.01
CA VAL A 80 -12.04 -12.54 8.18
C VAL A 80 -12.30 -13.43 9.38
N SER A 81 -11.38 -13.50 10.34
CA SER A 81 -11.55 -13.87 11.77
C SER A 81 -10.17 -13.97 12.42
N TYR A 82 -9.83 -13.45 13.59
CA TYR A 82 -10.54 -12.70 14.63
C TYR A 82 -9.45 -12.00 15.47
N ASP A 83 -9.68 -10.73 15.82
CA ASP A 83 -9.21 -10.05 17.03
C ASP A 83 -7.76 -10.24 17.52
N THR A 84 -6.84 -9.46 16.94
CA THR A 84 -5.82 -8.72 17.71
C THR A 84 -5.59 -7.36 17.03
N SER A 85 -6.58 -6.50 17.24
CA SER A 85 -6.53 -5.02 17.33
C SER A 85 -6.18 -4.12 16.12
N GLN A 86 -5.73 -4.60 14.96
CA GLN A 86 -5.66 -3.73 13.76
C GLN A 86 -5.78 -4.53 12.45
N SER A 87 -6.75 -4.19 11.60
CA SER A 87 -6.91 -4.79 10.27
C SER A 87 -5.73 -4.42 9.37
N LEU A 88 -5.33 -5.32 8.46
CA LEU A 88 -4.38 -5.04 7.36
C LEU A 88 -4.66 -3.70 6.69
N ASP A 89 -5.93 -3.45 6.39
CA ASP A 89 -6.40 -2.21 5.78
C ASP A 89 -6.09 -0.99 6.64
N SER A 90 -6.33 -1.06 7.95
CA SER A 90 -6.02 0.02 8.89
C SER A 90 -4.51 0.29 9.03
N LEU A 91 -3.67 -0.74 8.89
CA LEU A 91 -2.20 -0.56 8.87
C LEU A 91 -1.76 0.16 7.59
N LEU A 92 -2.24 -0.31 6.44
CA LEU A 92 -1.93 0.28 5.15
C LEU A 92 -2.46 1.72 5.03
N TYR A 93 -3.66 1.98 5.55
CA TYR A 93 -4.22 3.32 5.65
C TYR A 93 -3.39 4.23 6.56
N GLY A 94 -2.89 3.70 7.68
CA GLY A 94 -1.97 4.43 8.57
C GLY A 94 -0.69 4.85 7.86
N ILE A 95 -0.06 3.94 7.11
CA ILE A 95 1.12 4.23 6.28
C ILE A 95 0.78 5.32 5.26
N ALA A 96 -0.31 5.13 4.52
CA ALA A 96 -0.74 6.09 3.51
C ALA A 96 -0.95 7.49 4.12
N LYS A 97 -1.54 7.57 5.32
CA LYS A 97 -1.72 8.81 6.08
C LYS A 97 -0.41 9.45 6.54
N VAL A 98 0.65 8.69 6.83
CA VAL A 98 1.95 9.27 7.20
C VAL A 98 2.54 10.08 6.05
N TYR A 99 2.43 9.58 4.81
CA TYR A 99 3.01 10.22 3.64
C TYR A 99 2.08 11.22 2.96
N LEU A 100 0.77 10.95 2.95
CA LEU A 100 -0.23 11.75 2.24
C LEU A 100 -1.18 12.51 3.18
N GLY A 101 -1.09 12.35 4.50
CA GLY A 101 -2.01 12.99 5.44
C GLY A 101 -1.86 14.50 5.53
N ASP A 102 -0.67 15.03 5.23
CA ASP A 102 -0.41 16.47 5.10
C ASP A 102 -0.80 17.00 3.71
N THR A 103 -1.09 16.11 2.77
CA THR A 103 -1.49 16.47 1.41
C THR A 103 -3.00 16.59 1.28
N GLU A 104 -3.45 17.41 0.33
CA GLU A 104 -4.88 17.58 0.00
C GLU A 104 -5.54 16.29 -0.52
N TYR A 105 -4.75 15.27 -0.85
CA TYR A 105 -5.23 14.00 -1.42
C TYR A 105 -5.98 13.13 -0.41
N MET A 106 -5.68 13.24 0.89
CA MET A 106 -6.39 12.52 1.97
C MET A 106 -7.29 13.41 2.81
N TYR A 107 -7.31 14.72 2.55
CA TYR A 107 -8.07 15.67 3.35
C TYR A 107 -9.56 15.61 2.98
N LEU A 108 -10.37 15.08 3.91
CA LEU A 108 -11.82 15.22 3.93
C LEU A 108 -12.09 16.45 4.80
N GLY A 109 -12.09 17.64 4.19
CA GLY A 109 -12.06 18.93 4.89
C GLY A 109 -12.82 18.96 6.22
N VAL A 110 -12.10 19.21 7.32
CA VAL A 110 -12.69 20.01 8.38
C VAL A 110 -12.52 21.44 7.91
N GLY A 111 -13.59 22.01 7.36
CA GLY A 111 -13.63 23.45 7.11
C GLY A 111 -13.37 24.15 8.42
N GLU A 112 -12.29 24.91 8.49
CA GLU A 112 -12.12 25.90 9.54
C GLU A 112 -13.25 26.93 9.35
N CYS A 113 -14.19 26.94 10.31
CA CYS A 113 -15.25 27.93 10.44
C CYS A 113 -14.69 29.27 10.97
#